data_AF-A0A2H0IB27-F1
#
_entry.id   AF-A0A2H0IB27-F1
#
_cell.length_a   1.000
_cell.length_b   1.000
_cell.length_c   1.000
_cell.angle_alpha   90.00
_cell.angle_beta   90.00
_cell.angle_gamma   90.00
#
_symmetry.space_group_name_H-M   'P 1'
#
loop_
_entity.id
_entity.type
_entity.pdbx_description
1 polymer ?
#
loop_
_entity_poly.entity_id
_entity_poly.type
_entity_poly.pdbx_seq_one_letter_code
_entity_poly.pdbx_strand_id
1 'polypeptide(L)'
;MKRLSLALLCLGLCACAPNTPPKSEMIYAQLARDYIGQGDWALAHIKLNDLRAIQPTPAVYYSLSAYLAQKEGREDEVAGFYTAGLAQYPDNVALLNNEGVWLSRHGQAIKAMACFKHALRFALPQEAVHIRKNIAGI
;
A
#
# COMPACT_ATOMS: atom_id res chain seq x y z
N MET A 1 -56.61 27.96 22.33
CA MET A 1 -55.60 29.02 22.58
C MET A 1 -54.45 28.44 23.39
N LYS A 2 -53.26 28.34 22.78
CA LYS A 2 -51.90 28.24 23.38
C LYS A 2 -51.59 26.98 24.23
N ARG A 3 -50.51 26.22 24.07
CA ARG A 3 -49.32 26.26 23.19
C ARG A 3 -48.65 24.87 23.27
N LEU A 4 -48.17 24.37 22.13
CA LEU A 4 -47.14 23.33 21.99
C LEU A 4 -45.86 23.70 22.77
N SER A 5 -45.02 22.69 22.98
CA SER A 5 -43.54 22.69 23.04
C SER A 5 -42.97 22.37 24.43
N LEU A 6 -42.58 21.11 24.65
CA LEU A 6 -41.44 20.82 25.50
C LEU A 6 -40.41 20.08 24.64
N ALA A 7 -39.60 20.89 23.95
CA ALA A 7 -38.38 20.44 23.30
C ALA A 7 -37.43 19.96 24.39
N LEU A 8 -37.10 18.67 24.38
CA LEU A 8 -35.96 18.16 25.13
C LEU A 8 -34.69 18.69 24.47
N LEU A 9 -34.17 19.72 25.13
CA LEU A 9 -32.94 20.41 24.88
C LEU A 9 -31.78 19.46 25.23
N CYS A 10 -31.33 18.62 24.30
CA CYS A 10 -30.03 17.96 24.42
C CYS A 10 -28.93 18.97 24.05
N LEU A 11 -28.70 19.95 24.93
CA LEU A 11 -27.43 20.67 25.01
C LEU A 11 -26.47 19.81 25.81
N GLY A 12 -25.50 19.20 25.14
CA GLY A 12 -24.46 18.47 25.85
C GLY A 12 -23.61 17.61 24.92
N LEU A 13 -22.69 18.24 24.20
CA LEU A 13 -21.26 17.95 24.25
C LEU A 13 -20.59 18.52 22.99
N CYS A 14 -19.94 19.66 23.21
CA CYS A 14 -18.79 20.08 22.46
C CYS A 14 -17.73 18.98 22.59
N ALA A 15 -17.71 18.03 21.66
CA ALA A 15 -16.50 17.29 21.35
C ALA A 15 -15.92 17.99 20.12
N CYS A 16 -15.01 18.95 20.35
CA CYS A 16 -13.92 19.13 19.41
C CYS A 16 -13.38 17.72 19.16
N ALA A 17 -13.74 17.12 18.02
CA ALA A 17 -13.10 15.88 17.61
C ALA A 17 -11.60 16.18 17.73
N PRO A 18 -10.82 15.39 18.49
CA PRO A 18 -9.39 15.54 18.42
C PRO A 18 -9.06 15.53 16.95
N ASN A 19 -8.16 16.40 16.52
CA ASN A 19 -7.70 16.54 15.16
C ASN A 19 -6.92 15.27 14.74
N THR A 20 -7.56 14.11 14.88
CA THR A 20 -7.08 12.80 14.47
C THR A 20 -7.20 12.83 12.97
N PRO A 21 -6.08 12.87 12.25
CA PRO A 21 -6.12 12.86 10.80
C PRO A 21 -6.97 11.66 10.36
N PRO A 22 -7.82 11.83 9.33
CA PRO A 22 -8.71 10.76 8.89
C PRO A 22 -7.91 9.49 8.64
N LYS A 23 -8.35 8.39 9.24
CA LYS A 23 -7.82 7.04 9.03
C LYS A 23 -8.05 6.67 7.57
N SER A 24 -7.06 6.92 6.72
CA SER A 24 -7.17 6.76 5.28
C SER A 24 -5.95 6.06 4.73
N GLU A 25 -6.18 4.94 4.03
CA GLU A 25 -5.13 4.21 3.31
C GLU A 25 -4.34 5.16 2.41
N MET A 26 -5.05 6.01 1.66
CA MET A 26 -4.46 6.97 0.76
C MET A 26 -3.54 7.96 1.47
N ILE A 27 -3.97 8.51 2.61
CA ILE A 27 -3.18 9.51 3.35
C ILE A 27 -1.92 8.87 3.94
N TYR A 28 -2.04 7.73 4.63
CA TYR A 28 -0.88 7.08 5.22
C TYR A 28 0.08 6.53 4.17
N ALA A 29 -0.44 5.98 3.06
CA ALA A 29 0.38 5.56 1.93
C ALA A 29 1.14 6.74 1.29
N GLN A 30 0.49 7.89 1.13
CA GLN A 30 1.12 9.07 0.56
C GLN A 30 2.23 9.60 1.48
N LEU A 31 1.93 9.79 2.76
CA LEU A 31 2.92 10.25 3.74
C LEU A 31 4.10 9.27 3.84
N ALA A 32 3.85 7.95 3.81
CA ALA A 32 4.93 6.96 3.79
C ALA A 32 5.84 7.16 2.57
N ARG A 33 5.29 7.33 1.36
CA ARG A 33 6.09 7.61 0.15
C ARG A 33 6.89 8.90 0.28
N ASP A 34 6.29 9.95 0.81
CA ASP A 34 6.92 11.26 0.94
C ASP A 34 8.11 11.19 1.91
N TYR A 35 7.95 10.51 3.05
CA TYR A 35 9.04 10.30 4.00
C TYR A 35 10.12 9.37 3.45
N ILE A 36 9.76 8.31 2.71
CA ILE A 36 10.74 7.46 2.01
C ILE A 36 11.57 8.30 1.02
N GLY A 37 10.93 9.21 0.27
CA GLY A 37 11.59 10.08 -0.69
C GLY A 37 12.56 11.08 -0.04
N GLN A 38 12.25 11.54 1.17
CA GLN A 38 13.09 12.46 1.96
C GLN A 38 14.22 11.75 2.70
N GLY A 39 14.16 10.41 2.84
CA GLY A 39 15.08 9.65 3.68
C GLY A 39 14.72 9.66 5.16
N ASP A 40 13.52 10.11 5.51
CA ASP A 40 13.00 10.15 6.88
C ASP A 40 12.46 8.78 7.28
N TRP A 41 13.34 7.79 7.35
CA TRP A 41 12.99 6.38 7.53
C TRP A 41 12.10 6.12 8.76
N ALA A 42 12.39 6.79 9.87
CA ALA A 42 11.61 6.67 11.10
C ALA A 42 10.15 7.09 10.89
N LEU A 43 9.92 8.20 10.19
CA LEU A 43 8.56 8.68 9.90
C LEU A 43 7.87 7.78 8.87
N ALA A 44 8.59 7.25 7.90
CA ALA A 44 8.06 6.26 6.96
C ALA A 44 7.56 4.99 7.67
N HIS A 45 8.35 4.43 8.61
CA HIS A 45 7.94 3.29 9.42
C HIS A 45 6.71 3.59 10.29
N ILE A 46 6.63 4.78 10.88
CA ILE A 46 5.44 5.23 11.62
C ILE A 46 4.22 5.22 10.70
N LYS A 47 4.32 5.78 9.49
CA LYS A 47 3.19 5.81 8.56
C LYS A 47 2.82 4.43 8.01
N LEU A 48 3.77 3.52 7.83
CA LEU A 48 3.48 2.12 7.51
C LEU A 48 2.76 1.39 8.66
N ASN A 49 3.08 1.71 9.92
CA ASN A 49 2.36 1.19 11.07
C ASN A 49 0.93 1.73 11.16
N ASP A 50 0.74 3.04 10.95
CA ASP A 50 -0.59 3.66 10.86
C ASP A 50 -1.41 3.03 9.72
N LEU A 51 -0.78 2.83 8.56
CA LEU A 51 -1.36 2.17 7.40
C LEU A 51 -1.78 0.74 7.72
N ARG A 52 -0.92 -0.05 8.38
CA ARG A 52 -1.23 -1.42 8.81
C ARG A 52 -2.40 -1.47 9.79
N ALA A 53 -2.47 -0.52 10.73
CA ALA A 53 -3.52 -0.48 11.76
C ALA A 53 -4.93 -0.30 11.19
N ILE A 54 -5.05 0.22 9.96
CA ILE A 54 -6.34 0.39 9.27
C ILE A 54 -6.65 -0.71 8.27
N GLN A 55 -5.87 -1.80 8.26
CA GLN A 55 -6.06 -2.98 7.38
C GLN A 55 -6.14 -2.60 5.90
N PRO A 56 -5.03 -2.15 5.33
CA PRO A 56 -4.98 -1.62 3.98
C PRO A 56 -5.06 -2.75 2.96
N THR A 57 -5.18 -2.40 1.68
CA THR A 57 -4.99 -3.37 0.61
C THR A 57 -3.59 -4.00 0.71
N PRO A 58 -3.46 -5.33 0.49
CA PRO A 58 -2.17 -6.02 0.60
C PRO A 58 -1.13 -5.43 -0.34
N ALA A 59 -1.56 -5.10 -1.56
CA ALA A 59 -0.72 -4.49 -2.58
C ALA A 59 -0.05 -3.21 -2.06
N VAL A 60 -0.80 -2.33 -1.41
CA VAL A 60 -0.28 -1.06 -0.90
C VAL A 60 0.69 -1.28 0.25
N TYR A 61 0.33 -2.10 1.24
CA TYR A 61 1.19 -2.32 2.41
C TYR A 61 2.51 -3.01 2.08
N TYR A 62 2.47 -4.17 1.40
CA TYR A 62 3.69 -4.94 1.12
C TYR A 62 4.58 -4.22 0.12
N SER A 63 4.02 -3.55 -0.89
CA SER A 63 4.84 -2.81 -1.87
C SER A 63 5.51 -1.58 -1.27
N LEU A 64 4.85 -0.85 -0.37
CA LEU A 64 5.47 0.27 0.32
C LEU A 64 6.51 -0.16 1.35
N SER A 65 6.28 -1.28 2.03
CA SER A 65 7.27 -1.85 2.96
C SER A 65 8.52 -2.33 2.22
N ALA A 66 8.34 -3.03 1.09
CA ALA A 66 9.42 -3.39 0.17
C ALA A 66 10.19 -2.16 -0.34
N TYR A 67 9.46 -1.10 -0.74
CA TYR A 67 10.07 0.13 -1.23
C TYR A 67 10.87 0.86 -0.15
N LEU A 68 10.36 0.92 1.09
CA LEU A 68 11.09 1.48 2.23
C LEU A 68 12.37 0.67 2.52
N ALA A 69 12.28 -0.66 2.59
CA ALA A 69 13.44 -1.51 2.83
C ALA A 69 14.52 -1.35 1.75
N GLN A 70 14.12 -1.28 0.47
CA GLN A 70 15.04 -0.99 -0.63
C GLN A 70 15.75 0.35 -0.44
N LYS A 71 15.02 1.40 -0.04
CA LYS A 71 15.58 2.74 0.14
C LYS A 71 16.49 2.87 1.35
N GLU A 72 16.24 2.07 2.38
CA GLU A 72 17.11 1.94 3.56
C GLU A 72 18.33 1.02 3.32
N GLY A 73 18.46 0.42 2.14
CA GLY A 73 19.54 -0.51 1.80
C GLY A 73 19.39 -1.90 2.44
N ARG A 74 18.21 -2.23 2.98
CA ARG A 74 17.88 -3.54 3.54
C ARG A 74 17.38 -4.47 2.45
N GLU A 75 18.25 -4.75 1.47
CA GLU A 75 17.88 -5.51 0.27
C GLU A 75 17.40 -6.94 0.60
N ASP A 76 17.97 -7.55 1.64
CA ASP A 76 17.60 -8.89 2.11
C ASP A 76 16.14 -8.98 2.58
N GLU A 77 15.55 -7.87 3.04
CA GLU A 77 14.16 -7.83 3.51
C GLU A 77 13.15 -7.65 2.38
N VAL A 78 13.57 -7.14 1.21
CA VAL A 78 12.65 -6.78 0.11
C VAL A 78 11.89 -8.00 -0.40
N ALA A 79 12.60 -9.10 -0.64
CA ALA A 79 11.99 -10.37 -1.05
C ALA A 79 11.05 -10.92 0.03
N GLY A 80 11.34 -10.66 1.31
CA GLY A 80 10.49 -11.05 2.44
C GLY A 80 9.11 -10.41 2.40
N PHE A 81 9.02 -9.12 2.03
CA PHE A 81 7.73 -8.44 1.90
C PHE A 81 6.88 -8.98 0.75
N TYR A 82 7.47 -9.23 -0.42
CA TYR A 82 6.74 -9.84 -1.53
C TYR A 82 6.32 -11.27 -1.21
N THR A 83 7.22 -12.07 -0.60
CA THR A 83 6.91 -13.43 -0.17
C THR A 83 5.76 -13.46 0.83
N ALA A 84 5.78 -12.60 1.85
CA ALA A 84 4.73 -12.53 2.86
C ALA A 84 3.37 -12.13 2.26
N GLY A 85 3.37 -11.17 1.33
CA GLY A 85 2.16 -10.74 0.63
C GLY A 85 1.60 -11.82 -0.30
N LEU A 86 2.44 -12.44 -1.11
CA LEU A 86 2.01 -13.48 -2.07
C LEU A 86 1.67 -14.80 -1.40
N ALA A 87 2.23 -15.11 -0.21
CA ALA A 87 1.80 -16.26 0.58
C ALA A 87 0.33 -16.16 1.01
N GLN A 88 -0.16 -14.94 1.25
CA GLN A 88 -1.55 -14.69 1.64
C GLN A 88 -2.45 -14.39 0.43
N TYR A 89 -1.89 -13.77 -0.61
CA TYR A 89 -2.62 -13.31 -1.78
C TYR A 89 -1.88 -13.73 -3.07
N PRO A 90 -1.87 -15.04 -3.39
CA PRO A 90 -1.01 -15.61 -4.45
C PRO A 90 -1.32 -15.10 -5.86
N ASP A 91 -2.56 -14.65 -6.09
CA ASP A 91 -3.02 -14.17 -7.39
C ASP A 91 -3.15 -12.63 -7.44
N ASN A 92 -2.60 -11.92 -6.45
CA ASN A 92 -2.66 -10.46 -6.43
C ASN A 92 -1.80 -9.86 -7.56
N VAL A 93 -2.48 -9.36 -8.59
CA VAL A 93 -1.89 -8.81 -9.81
C VAL A 93 -0.86 -7.72 -9.51
N ALA A 94 -1.15 -6.81 -8.59
CA ALA A 94 -0.26 -5.70 -8.25
C ALA A 94 1.00 -6.16 -7.52
N LEU A 95 0.90 -7.11 -6.59
CA LEU A 95 2.06 -7.68 -5.90
C LEU A 95 2.97 -8.45 -6.85
N LEU A 96 2.41 -9.31 -7.70
CA LEU A 96 3.15 -10.06 -8.72
C LEU A 96 3.85 -9.10 -9.70
N ASN A 97 3.17 -8.03 -10.13
CA ASN A 97 3.78 -7.02 -10.99
C ASN A 97 4.93 -6.27 -10.28
N ASN A 98 4.75 -5.86 -9.03
CA ASN A 98 5.77 -5.10 -8.30
C ASN A 98 6.99 -5.95 -7.97
N GLU A 99 6.79 -7.21 -7.57
CA GLU A 99 7.88 -8.18 -7.41
C GLU A 99 8.61 -8.40 -8.74
N GLY A 100 7.89 -8.58 -9.85
CA GLY A 100 8.49 -8.75 -11.17
C GLY A 100 9.34 -7.56 -11.60
N VAL A 101 8.88 -6.32 -11.35
CA VAL A 101 9.67 -5.10 -11.61
C VAL A 101 10.93 -5.07 -10.74
N TRP A 102 10.82 -5.41 -9.46
CA TRP A 102 11.98 -5.47 -8.57
C TRP A 102 12.98 -6.55 -9.04
N LEU A 103 12.53 -7.77 -9.32
CA LEU A 103 13.36 -8.86 -9.83
C LEU A 103 14.07 -8.51 -11.14
N SER A 104 13.38 -7.87 -12.07
CA SER A 104 13.93 -7.40 -13.35
C SER A 104 15.10 -6.43 -13.12
N ARG A 105 14.93 -5.44 -12.23
CA ARG A 105 15.98 -4.47 -11.87
C ARG A 105 17.20 -5.12 -11.19
N HIS A 106 17.02 -6.30 -10.59
CA HIS A 106 18.09 -7.06 -9.93
C HIS A 106 18.62 -8.22 -10.80
N GLY A 107 18.41 -8.15 -12.11
CA GLY A 107 18.97 -9.13 -13.07
C GLY A 107 18.30 -10.51 -13.04
N GLN A 108 17.22 -10.69 -12.29
CA GLN A 108 16.50 -11.95 -12.16
C GLN A 108 15.38 -12.07 -13.21
N ALA A 109 15.73 -11.87 -14.49
CA ALA A 109 14.81 -11.81 -15.62
C ALA A 109 13.85 -13.01 -15.72
N ILE A 110 14.35 -14.23 -15.49
CA ILE A 110 13.53 -15.46 -15.55
C ILE A 110 12.42 -15.44 -14.49
N LYS A 111 12.76 -15.05 -13.25
CA LYS A 111 11.77 -14.97 -12.17
C LYS A 111 10.79 -13.83 -12.40
N ALA A 112 11.27 -12.67 -12.85
CA ALA A 112 10.43 -11.54 -13.21
C ALA A 112 9.38 -11.91 -14.27
N MET A 113 9.80 -12.63 -15.32
CA MET A 113 8.91 -13.14 -16.36
C MET A 113 7.86 -14.10 -15.80
N ALA A 114 8.21 -14.95 -14.83
CA ALA A 114 7.25 -15.82 -14.16
C ALA A 114 6.18 -15.01 -13.40
N CYS A 115 6.58 -14.01 -12.61
CA CYS A 115 5.66 -13.14 -11.89
C CYS A 115 4.72 -12.40 -12.86
N PHE A 116 5.24 -11.83 -13.96
CA PHE A 116 4.42 -11.13 -14.94
C PHE A 116 3.44 -12.05 -15.68
N LYS A 117 3.87 -13.26 -16.06
CA LYS A 117 2.97 -14.26 -16.66
C LYS A 117 1.87 -14.67 -15.70
N HIS A 118 2.19 -14.83 -14.42
CA HIS A 118 1.18 -15.11 -13.39
C HIS A 118 0.20 -13.95 -13.28
N ALA A 119 0.69 -12.72 -13.15
CA ALA A 119 -0.15 -11.52 -13.04
C ALA A 119 -1.12 -11.40 -14.23
N LEU A 120 -0.66 -11.65 -15.46
CA LEU A 120 -1.49 -11.58 -16.67
C LEU A 120 -2.65 -12.58 -16.72
N ARG A 121 -2.61 -13.67 -15.94
CA ARG A 121 -3.72 -14.63 -15.87
C ARG A 121 -4.95 -14.07 -15.17
N PHE A 122 -4.77 -13.05 -14.32
CA PHE A 122 -5.83 -12.46 -13.49
C PHE A 122 -6.02 -10.97 -13.73
N ALA A 123 -5.11 -10.34 -14.49
CA ALA A 123 -5.16 -8.92 -14.79
C ALA A 123 -6.40 -8.54 -15.60
N LEU A 124 -7.03 -7.44 -15.19
CA LEU A 124 -8.00 -6.75 -16.03
C LEU A 124 -7.27 -6.12 -17.24
N PRO A 125 -7.98 -5.81 -18.35
CA PRO A 125 -7.34 -5.27 -19.56
C PRO A 125 -6.44 -4.05 -19.31
N GLN A 126 -6.80 -3.17 -18.38
CA GLN A 126 -5.98 -2.00 -18.03
C GLN A 126 -4.66 -2.38 -17.34
N GLU A 127 -4.67 -3.37 -16.43
CA GLU A 127 -3.49 -3.82 -15.67
C GLU A 127 -2.50 -4.48 -16.62
N ALA A 128 -3.05 -5.26 -17.55
CA ALA A 128 -2.29 -6.02 -18.52
C ALA A 128 -1.47 -5.12 -19.46
N VAL A 129 -1.86 -3.86 -19.68
CA VAL A 129 -1.06 -2.89 -20.47
C VAL A 129 0.27 -2.63 -19.78
N HIS A 130 0.25 -2.34 -18.48
CA HIS A 130 1.45 -2.06 -17.71
C HIS A 130 2.34 -3.29 -17.57
N ILE A 131 1.75 -4.46 -17.34
CA ILE A 131 2.50 -5.72 -17.21
C ILE A 131 3.20 -6.08 -18.53
N ARG A 132 2.52 -5.94 -19.69
CA ARG A 132 3.12 -6.19 -21.01
C ARG A 132 4.27 -5.22 -21.31
N LYS A 133 4.16 -3.97 -20.90
CA LYS A 133 5.26 -3.00 -21.02
C LYS A 133 6.48 -3.44 -20.21
N ASN A 134 6.29 -3.94 -18.99
CA ASN A 134 7.39 -4.45 -18.17
C ASN A 134 8.04 -5.69 -18.78
N ILE A 135 7.24 -6.61 -19.36
CA ILE A 135 7.76 -7.77 -20.11
C ILE A 135 8.64 -7.34 -21.29
N ALA A 136 8.22 -6.31 -22.05
CA ALA A 136 8.97 -5.84 -23.21
C ALA A 136 10.29 -5.13 -22.86
N GLY A 137 10.49 -4.76 -21.59
CA GLY A 137 11.69 -4.10 -21.09
C GLY A 137 12.68 -5.01 -20.36
N ILE A 138 12.41 -6.31 -20.29
CA ILE A 138 13.34 -7.36 -19.80
C ILE A 138 14.12 -7.89 -20.99
#